data_AF-E6QVJ1-F1
#
_entry.id   AF-E6QVJ1-F1
#
_cell.length_a   1.000
_cell.length_b   1.000
_cell.length_c   1.000
_cell.angle_alpha   90.00
_cell.angle_beta   90.00
_cell.angle_gamma   90.00
#
_symmetry.space_group_name_H-M   'P 1'
#
loop_
_entity.id
_entity.type
_entity.pdbx_description
1 polymer ?
#
loop_
_entity_poly.entity_id
_entity_poly.type
_entity_poly.pdbx_seq_one_letter_code
_entity_poly.pdbx_strand_id
1 'polypeptide(L)'
;MFLHQDPTLLVRLREHSKGYKQSGNAAVTARAAANGRYGTTFMATRPLAVALMKIANDVRWLSSGPRSGLGEISIPENEPGSSIMPGKVNPTQCEALTMLCCQVFGNDVAITVGGASGNFELNVFKPLIAHNFSHSLRLLADGMASFEEHCVRGIKANRGRVAELMERSLMLVTALTPHIGYDRAAEIAKHAHHDGSTLEDIQKMAVKRVREDERTNINTP
;
A
#
# COMPACT_ATOMS: atom_id res chain seq x y z
N MET A 1 20.97 44.42 -1.75
CA MET A 1 19.53 44.67 -1.99
C MET A 1 18.75 43.99 -0.85
N PHE A 2 18.45 44.73 0.22
CA PHE A 2 17.78 44.16 1.40
C PHE A 2 16.27 44.04 1.11
N LEU A 3 15.74 42.81 1.09
CA LEU A 3 14.30 42.55 1.08
C LEU A 3 13.73 42.89 2.46
N HIS A 4 13.39 44.16 2.69
CA HIS A 4 12.67 44.57 3.88
C HIS A 4 11.25 44.00 3.81
N GLN A 5 10.86 43.11 4.73
CA GLN A 5 9.46 42.68 4.82
C GLN A 5 8.62 43.82 5.36
N ASP A 6 7.50 44.11 4.71
CA ASP A 6 6.44 44.96 5.25
C ASP A 6 5.69 44.19 6.36
N PRO A 7 5.81 44.59 7.64
CA PRO A 7 5.14 43.91 8.75
C PRO A 7 3.62 43.92 8.61
N THR A 8 3.05 44.93 7.94
CA THR A 8 1.60 45.05 7.77
C THR A 8 1.04 44.04 6.78
N LEU A 9 1.84 43.61 5.79
CA LEU A 9 1.46 42.56 4.84
C LEU A 9 1.25 41.21 5.54
N LEU A 10 2.11 40.85 6.50
CA LEU A 10 1.99 39.61 7.26
C LEU A 10 0.74 39.60 8.16
N VAL A 11 0.38 40.75 8.73
CA VAL A 11 -0.85 40.89 9.52
C VAL A 11 -2.08 40.70 8.64
N ARG A 12 -2.13 41.36 7.48
CA ARG A 12 -3.23 41.18 6.50
C ARG A 12 -3.35 39.74 6.00
N LEU A 13 -2.22 39.09 5.73
CA LEU A 13 -2.22 37.68 5.30
C LEU A 13 -2.76 36.73 6.39
N ARG A 14 -2.52 37.02 7.67
CA ARG A 14 -3.11 36.25 8.79
C ARG A 14 -4.63 36.40 8.87
N GLU A 15 -5.12 37.61 8.65
CA GLU A 15 -6.56 37.91 8.70
C GLU A 15 -7.31 37.15 7.59
N HIS A 16 -6.71 36.99 6.42
CA HIS A 16 -7.32 36.26 5.31
C HIS A 16 -7.11 34.74 5.34
N SER A 17 -6.16 34.20 6.12
CA SER A 17 -5.74 32.80 6.02
C SER A 17 -6.61 31.78 6.79
N LYS A 18 -7.89 32.07 7.09
CA LYS A 18 -8.89 31.14 7.67
C LYS A 18 -8.31 30.14 8.71
N GLY A 19 -7.59 30.63 9.72
CA GLY A 19 -7.08 29.80 10.83
C GLY A 19 -5.65 29.26 10.68
N TYR A 20 -4.97 29.48 9.54
CA TYR A 20 -3.55 29.16 9.42
C TYR A 20 -2.67 30.20 10.11
N LYS A 21 -1.82 29.75 11.05
CA LYS A 21 -0.80 30.61 11.69
C LYS A 21 0.33 30.92 10.70
N GLN A 22 0.43 32.17 10.27
CA GLN A 22 1.60 32.68 9.53
C GLN A 22 2.63 33.20 10.53
N SER A 23 3.87 32.72 10.55
CA SER A 23 4.95 33.33 11.34
C SER A 23 5.90 34.14 10.45
N GLY A 24 6.30 35.33 10.92
CA GLY A 24 7.41 36.08 10.34
C GLY A 24 8.73 35.36 10.63
N ASN A 25 9.70 35.44 9.71
CA ASN A 25 10.92 34.64 9.79
C ASN A 25 12.17 35.50 9.59
N ALA A 26 13.15 35.40 10.49
CA ALA A 26 14.37 36.22 10.54
C ALA A 26 15.41 35.93 9.43
N ALA A 27 15.28 34.83 8.67
CA ALA A 27 16.23 34.41 7.64
C ALA A 27 15.62 34.44 6.22
N VAL A 28 15.29 35.63 5.73
CA VAL A 28 14.63 35.86 4.42
C VAL A 28 15.50 35.42 3.24
N THR A 29 16.80 35.70 3.30
CA THR A 29 17.79 35.36 2.27
C THR A 29 17.96 33.85 2.10
N ALA A 30 18.10 33.10 3.19
CA ALA A 30 18.19 31.63 3.13
C ALA A 30 16.92 30.98 2.52
N ARG A 31 15.74 31.57 2.76
CA ARG A 31 14.47 31.09 2.16
C ARG A 31 14.37 31.42 0.68
N ALA A 32 14.82 32.59 0.27
CA ALA A 32 14.87 33.00 -1.14
C ALA A 32 15.83 32.10 -1.95
N ALA A 33 16.95 31.72 -1.34
CA ALA A 33 18.01 30.92 -1.96
C ALA A 33 17.73 29.40 -1.97
N ALA A 34 17.19 28.82 -0.90
CA ALA A 34 17.19 27.35 -0.75
C ALA A 34 15.82 26.67 -0.86
N ASN A 35 14.70 27.41 -0.97
CA ASN A 35 13.34 26.86 -1.04
C ASN A 35 13.00 25.79 0.03
N GLY A 36 13.73 25.74 1.16
CA GLY A 36 13.76 24.59 2.06
C GLY A 36 12.39 24.17 2.62
N ARG A 37 11.43 25.08 2.75
CA ARG A 37 10.05 24.77 3.18
C ARG A 37 9.24 24.00 2.12
N TYR A 38 9.46 24.26 0.83
CA TYR A 38 8.83 23.48 -0.24
C TYR A 38 9.46 22.09 -0.30
N GLY A 39 10.78 22.00 -0.13
CA GLY A 39 11.50 20.73 0.00
C GLY A 39 10.94 19.87 1.15
N THR A 40 10.88 20.39 2.37
CA THR A 40 10.41 19.61 3.54
C THR A 40 8.92 19.25 3.50
N THR A 41 8.06 20.12 2.96
CA THR A 41 6.62 19.80 2.82
C THR A 41 6.39 18.75 1.73
N PHE A 42 7.15 18.82 0.64
CA PHE A 42 7.08 17.85 -0.44
C PHE A 42 7.72 16.50 -0.07
N MET A 43 8.69 16.49 0.86
CA MET A 43 9.18 15.25 1.47
C MET A 43 8.07 14.42 2.14
N ALA A 44 6.88 14.98 2.42
CA ALA A 44 5.73 14.23 2.90
C ALA A 44 4.87 13.59 1.79
N THR A 45 4.86 14.15 0.56
CA THR A 45 4.03 13.61 -0.53
C THR A 45 4.62 12.35 -1.16
N ARG A 46 5.96 12.22 -1.18
CA ARG A 46 6.62 11.02 -1.70
C ARG A 46 6.32 9.77 -0.85
N PRO A 47 6.50 9.77 0.49
CA PRO A 47 6.11 8.63 1.33
C PRO A 47 4.62 8.27 1.20
N LEU A 48 3.75 9.27 1.08
CA LEU A 48 2.32 9.02 0.85
C LEU A 48 2.09 8.29 -0.49
N ALA A 49 2.71 8.74 -1.58
CA ALA A 49 2.62 8.05 -2.86
C ALA A 49 3.20 6.62 -2.81
N VAL A 50 4.28 6.39 -2.07
CA VAL A 50 4.82 5.02 -1.84
C VAL A 50 3.80 4.14 -1.12
N ALA A 51 3.19 4.65 -0.05
CA ALA A 51 2.19 3.90 0.71
C ALA A 51 0.94 3.60 -0.14
N LEU A 52 0.43 4.58 -0.87
CA LEU A 52 -0.72 4.43 -1.76
C LEU A 52 -0.44 3.45 -2.91
N MET A 53 0.75 3.51 -3.51
CA MET A 53 1.18 2.54 -4.53
C MET A 53 1.11 1.12 -3.97
N LYS A 54 1.63 0.88 -2.76
CA LYS A 54 1.58 -0.44 -2.12
C LYS A 54 0.14 -0.88 -1.85
N ILE A 55 -0.67 -0.02 -1.23
CA ILE A 55 -2.07 -0.32 -0.91
C ILE A 55 -2.87 -0.67 -2.18
N ALA A 56 -2.76 0.13 -3.24
CA ALA A 56 -3.43 -0.14 -4.51
C ALA A 56 -2.96 -1.45 -5.14
N ASN A 57 -1.66 -1.76 -5.05
CA ASN A 57 -1.10 -3.02 -5.52
C ASN A 57 -1.66 -4.23 -4.78
N ASP A 58 -1.72 -4.17 -3.45
CA ASP A 58 -2.29 -5.25 -2.65
C ASP A 58 -3.76 -5.47 -3.00
N VAL A 59 -4.55 -4.41 -3.08
CA VAL A 59 -5.99 -4.50 -3.42
C VAL A 59 -6.18 -5.17 -4.77
N ARG A 60 -5.48 -4.73 -5.83
CA ARG A 60 -5.64 -5.32 -7.17
C ARG A 60 -5.17 -6.78 -7.26
N TRP A 61 -4.16 -7.17 -6.48
CA TRP A 61 -3.69 -8.55 -6.45
C TRP A 61 -4.64 -9.44 -5.65
N LEU A 62 -5.09 -9.01 -4.47
CA LEU A 62 -6.07 -9.74 -3.66
C LEU A 62 -7.41 -9.90 -4.40
N SER A 63 -7.77 -8.95 -5.26
CA SER A 63 -8.97 -9.04 -6.11
C SER A 63 -8.75 -9.73 -7.46
N SER A 64 -7.54 -10.23 -7.76
CA SER A 64 -7.25 -10.89 -9.04
C SER A 64 -8.06 -12.19 -9.18
N GLY A 65 -8.64 -12.43 -10.36
CA GLY A 65 -9.53 -13.57 -10.56
C GLY A 65 -10.39 -13.45 -11.82
N PRO A 66 -11.57 -14.11 -11.88
CA PRO A 66 -12.28 -14.75 -10.75
C PRO A 66 -11.82 -16.18 -10.43
N ARG A 67 -11.07 -16.86 -11.33
CA ARG A 67 -10.67 -18.28 -11.14
C ARG A 67 -9.16 -18.53 -11.14
N SER A 68 -8.38 -17.69 -11.80
CA SER A 68 -6.94 -17.89 -12.02
C SER A 68 -6.07 -16.87 -11.28
N GLY A 69 -6.54 -16.36 -10.14
CA GLY A 69 -5.84 -15.40 -9.28
C GLY A 69 -5.98 -15.75 -7.79
N LEU A 70 -5.72 -14.77 -6.92
CA LEU A 70 -5.88 -14.94 -5.48
C LEU A 70 -7.36 -15.00 -5.07
N GLY A 71 -8.14 -13.99 -5.50
CA GLY A 71 -9.58 -13.92 -5.31
C GLY A 71 -10.04 -13.81 -3.85
N GLU A 72 -9.18 -13.31 -2.96
CA GLU A 72 -9.44 -13.19 -1.52
C GLU A 72 -10.43 -12.06 -1.19
N ILE A 73 -10.49 -11.03 -2.03
CA ILE A 73 -11.47 -9.95 -1.93
C ILE A 73 -12.17 -9.74 -3.28
N SER A 74 -13.35 -9.14 -3.24
CA SER A 74 -13.99 -8.54 -4.42
C SER A 74 -14.03 -7.03 -4.29
N ILE A 75 -13.98 -6.36 -5.44
CA ILE A 75 -14.06 -4.91 -5.59
C ILE A 75 -15.30 -4.54 -6.43
N PRO A 76 -15.80 -3.29 -6.33
CA PRO A 76 -16.91 -2.81 -7.16
C PRO A 76 -16.62 -2.92 -8.66
N GLU A 77 -17.67 -3.24 -9.42
CA GLU A 77 -17.66 -3.13 -10.88
C GLU A 77 -18.17 -1.72 -11.25
N ASN A 78 -17.25 -0.82 -11.61
CA ASN A 78 -17.59 0.57 -11.94
C ASN A 78 -17.82 0.78 -13.44
N GLU A 79 -17.04 0.08 -14.27
CA GLU A 79 -17.16 0.10 -15.72
C GLU A 79 -17.85 -1.18 -16.19
N PRO A 80 -18.75 -1.11 -17.18
CA PRO A 80 -19.39 -2.31 -17.71
C PRO A 80 -18.33 -3.27 -18.24
N GLY A 81 -18.23 -4.45 -17.61
CA GLY A 81 -17.41 -5.54 -18.12
C GLY A 81 -17.80 -5.89 -19.56
N SER A 82 -16.87 -6.46 -20.32
CA SER A 82 -17.19 -6.93 -21.67
C SER A 82 -18.32 -7.95 -21.59
N SER A 83 -19.37 -7.77 -22.40
CA SER A 83 -20.53 -8.67 -22.46
C SER A 83 -20.17 -10.13 -22.79
N ILE A 84 -18.96 -10.36 -23.33
CA ILE A 84 -18.41 -11.70 -23.62
C ILE A 84 -17.70 -12.35 -22.42
N MET A 85 -17.35 -11.57 -21.38
CA MET A 85 -16.58 -12.01 -20.21
C MET A 85 -17.32 -11.71 -18.91
N PRO A 86 -18.41 -12.44 -18.60
CA PRO A 86 -19.18 -12.22 -17.38
C PRO A 86 -18.32 -12.45 -16.12
N GLY A 87 -18.43 -11.54 -15.16
CA GLY A 87 -17.70 -11.59 -13.89
C GLY A 87 -16.24 -11.10 -13.95
N LYS A 88 -15.77 -10.60 -15.10
CA LYS A 88 -14.47 -9.92 -15.21
C LYS A 88 -14.61 -8.48 -14.73
N VAL A 89 -14.04 -8.18 -13.56
CA VAL A 89 -13.92 -6.83 -13.01
C VAL A 89 -12.46 -6.40 -13.05
N ASN A 90 -12.17 -5.29 -13.75
CA ASN A 90 -10.82 -4.71 -13.76
C ASN A 90 -10.67 -3.72 -12.60
N PRO A 91 -9.51 -3.70 -11.90
CA PRO A 91 -9.26 -2.79 -10.79
C PRO A 91 -8.86 -1.39 -11.27
N THR A 92 -9.69 -0.75 -12.10
CA THR A 92 -9.42 0.53 -12.79
C THR A 92 -9.03 1.66 -11.84
N GLN A 93 -9.64 1.72 -10.66
CA GLN A 93 -9.30 2.70 -9.62
C GLN A 93 -7.91 2.46 -9.02
N CYS A 94 -7.50 1.18 -8.85
CA CYS A 94 -6.13 0.86 -8.46
C CYS A 94 -5.14 1.26 -9.56
N GLU A 95 -5.47 0.97 -10.83
CA GLU A 95 -4.64 1.34 -11.99
C GLU A 95 -4.43 2.85 -12.05
N ALA A 96 -5.51 3.64 -11.96
CA ALA A 96 -5.45 5.09 -11.89
C ALA A 96 -4.56 5.57 -10.74
N LEU A 97 -4.80 5.08 -9.51
CA LEU A 97 -4.01 5.51 -8.34
C LEU A 97 -2.53 5.19 -8.48
N THR A 98 -2.17 4.03 -9.04
CA THR A 98 -0.77 3.67 -9.29
C THR A 98 -0.11 4.56 -10.36
N MET A 99 -0.82 4.93 -11.43
CA MET A 99 -0.33 5.89 -12.42
C MET A 99 -0.07 7.27 -11.80
N LEU A 100 -1.00 7.75 -10.95
CA LEU A 100 -0.83 9.02 -10.23
C LEU A 100 0.39 8.99 -9.30
N CYS A 101 0.62 7.88 -8.60
CA CYS A 101 1.81 7.70 -7.76
C CYS A 101 3.10 7.76 -8.58
N CYS A 102 3.15 7.14 -9.76
CA CYS A 102 4.29 7.26 -10.67
C CYS A 102 4.55 8.72 -11.09
N GLN A 103 3.50 9.48 -11.40
CA GLN A 103 3.63 10.89 -11.74
C GLN A 103 4.19 11.71 -10.58
N VAL A 104 3.76 11.42 -9.34
CA VAL A 104 4.30 12.08 -8.14
C VAL A 104 5.79 11.79 -7.95
N PHE A 105 6.26 10.57 -8.25
CA PHE A 105 7.68 10.26 -8.22
C PHE A 105 8.48 11.03 -9.27
N GLY A 106 7.92 11.21 -10.48
CA GLY A 106 8.55 12.07 -11.50
C GLY A 106 8.63 13.54 -11.07
N ASN A 107 7.53 14.06 -10.52
CA ASN A 107 7.47 15.41 -9.96
C ASN A 107 8.49 15.59 -8.82
N ASP A 108 8.78 14.53 -8.05
CA ASP A 108 9.73 14.54 -6.94
C ASP A 108 11.17 14.76 -7.39
N VAL A 109 11.57 14.10 -8.47
CA VAL A 109 12.86 14.34 -9.09
C VAL A 109 12.96 15.79 -9.58
N ALA A 110 11.93 16.30 -10.27
CA ALA A 110 11.93 17.68 -10.78
C ALA A 110 12.04 18.72 -9.66
N ILE A 111 11.33 18.52 -8.54
CA ILE A 111 11.39 19.41 -7.37
C ILE A 111 12.76 19.32 -6.70
N THR A 112 13.32 18.12 -6.56
CA THR A 112 14.63 17.89 -5.95
C THR A 112 15.72 18.61 -6.74
N VAL A 113 15.75 18.43 -8.06
CA VAL A 113 16.70 19.11 -8.94
C VAL A 113 16.50 20.63 -8.88
N GLY A 114 15.27 21.11 -9.05
CA GLY A 114 14.97 22.55 -8.98
C GLY A 114 15.31 23.18 -7.64
N GLY A 115 15.17 22.44 -6.53
CA GLY A 115 15.56 22.87 -5.19
C GLY A 115 17.07 23.05 -5.06
N ALA A 116 17.86 22.16 -5.66
CA ALA A 116 19.31 22.20 -5.65
C ALA A 116 19.90 23.29 -6.59
N SER A 117 19.14 23.76 -7.58
CA SER A 117 19.59 24.76 -8.58
C SER A 117 19.49 26.22 -8.12
N GLY A 118 19.66 26.49 -6.82
CA GLY A 118 19.75 27.86 -6.31
C GLY A 118 21.14 28.46 -6.52
N ASN A 119 21.22 29.75 -6.90
CA ASN A 119 22.49 30.46 -7.02
C ASN A 119 22.49 31.70 -6.11
N PHE A 120 23.45 31.75 -5.19
CA PHE A 120 23.62 32.85 -4.23
C PHE A 120 22.31 33.21 -3.50
N GLU A 121 21.81 34.43 -3.62
CA GLU A 121 20.66 34.92 -2.86
C GLU A 121 19.30 34.44 -3.37
N LEU A 122 19.22 33.83 -4.56
CA LEU A 122 17.94 33.52 -5.19
C LEU A 122 17.95 32.20 -5.98
N ASN A 123 16.96 31.36 -5.69
CA ASN A 123 16.60 30.25 -6.57
C ASN A 123 15.51 30.70 -7.55
N VAL A 124 15.79 30.60 -8.85
CA VAL A 124 14.88 31.01 -9.94
C VAL A 124 13.98 29.88 -10.46
N PHE A 125 14.13 28.66 -9.95
CA PHE A 125 13.32 27.48 -10.28
C PHE A 125 11.99 27.43 -9.50
N LYS A 126 11.60 28.52 -8.83
CA LYS A 126 10.36 28.59 -8.03
C LYS A 126 9.10 28.21 -8.82
N PRO A 127 8.90 28.64 -10.09
CA PRO A 127 7.72 28.23 -10.86
C PRO A 127 7.64 26.71 -11.07
N LEU A 128 8.78 26.07 -11.41
CA LEU A 128 8.86 24.61 -11.57
C LEU A 128 8.48 23.88 -10.28
N ILE A 129 9.05 24.32 -9.15
CA ILE A 129 8.81 23.70 -7.84
C ILE A 129 7.33 23.86 -7.45
N ALA A 130 6.79 25.08 -7.54
CA ALA A 130 5.41 25.37 -7.16
C ALA A 130 4.40 24.61 -8.02
N HIS A 131 4.65 24.51 -9.33
CA HIS A 131 3.82 23.76 -10.26
C HIS A 131 3.78 22.27 -9.90
N ASN A 132 4.95 21.62 -9.82
CA ASN A 132 5.02 20.18 -9.54
C ASN A 132 4.48 19.83 -8.14
N PHE A 133 4.71 20.71 -7.15
CA PHE A 133 4.16 20.53 -5.81
C PHE A 133 2.63 20.57 -5.82
N SER A 134 2.05 21.61 -6.42
CA SER A 134 0.60 21.80 -6.51
C SER A 134 -0.06 20.72 -7.35
N HIS A 135 0.59 20.28 -8.43
CA HIS A 135 0.14 19.19 -9.27
C HIS A 135 0.09 17.88 -8.50
N SER A 136 1.17 17.50 -7.80
CA SER A 136 1.20 16.29 -6.96
C SER A 136 0.11 16.30 -5.89
N LEU A 137 -0.15 17.44 -5.24
CA LEU A 137 -1.22 17.54 -4.24
C LEU A 137 -2.60 17.26 -4.84
N ARG A 138 -2.90 17.84 -6.00
CA ARG A 138 -4.19 17.62 -6.69
C ARG A 138 -4.36 16.17 -7.11
N LEU A 139 -3.34 15.60 -7.78
CA LEU A 139 -3.38 14.20 -8.21
C LEU A 139 -3.61 13.23 -7.04
N LEU A 140 -2.91 13.43 -5.92
CA LEU A 140 -3.09 12.58 -4.74
C LEU A 140 -4.45 12.79 -4.09
N ALA A 141 -4.90 14.04 -3.90
CA ALA A 141 -6.19 14.33 -3.29
C ALA A 141 -7.35 13.74 -4.09
N ASP A 142 -7.39 14.02 -5.40
CA ASP A 142 -8.45 13.54 -6.29
C ASP A 142 -8.39 12.02 -6.43
N GLY A 143 -7.18 11.46 -6.57
CA GLY A 143 -6.97 10.02 -6.67
C GLY A 143 -7.39 9.26 -5.41
N MET A 144 -7.08 9.77 -4.22
CA MET A 144 -7.51 9.17 -2.95
C MET A 144 -9.03 9.22 -2.78
N ALA A 145 -9.66 10.34 -3.14
CA ALA A 145 -11.12 10.48 -3.06
C ALA A 145 -11.81 9.50 -4.02
N SER A 146 -11.38 9.44 -5.28
CA SER A 146 -11.92 8.51 -6.28
C SER A 146 -11.72 7.05 -5.87
N PHE A 147 -10.53 6.71 -5.35
CA PHE A 147 -10.22 5.36 -4.89
C PHE A 147 -11.06 4.95 -3.67
N GLU A 148 -11.30 5.87 -2.73
CA GLU A 148 -12.17 5.63 -1.58
C GLU A 148 -13.60 5.33 -2.02
N GLU A 149 -14.16 6.21 -2.85
CA GLU A 149 -15.56 6.19 -3.24
C GLU A 149 -15.89 4.99 -4.14
N HIS A 150 -15.06 4.76 -5.16
CA HIS A 150 -15.34 3.80 -6.23
C HIS A 150 -14.62 2.46 -6.05
N CYS A 151 -13.79 2.28 -5.03
CA CYS A 151 -13.15 0.99 -4.76
C CYS A 151 -13.26 0.57 -3.30
N VAL A 152 -12.63 1.32 -2.39
CA VAL A 152 -12.47 0.93 -0.99
C VAL A 152 -13.81 0.68 -0.30
N ARG A 153 -14.78 1.57 -0.50
CA ARG A 153 -16.11 1.50 0.13
C ARG A 153 -16.87 0.20 -0.18
N GLY A 154 -16.59 -0.44 -1.32
CA GLY A 154 -17.28 -1.65 -1.74
C GLY A 154 -16.46 -2.93 -1.66
N ILE A 155 -15.25 -2.89 -1.06
CA ILE A 155 -14.44 -4.10 -0.85
C ILE A 155 -15.21 -5.11 0.02
N LYS A 156 -15.26 -6.37 -0.42
CA LYS A 156 -15.81 -7.49 0.37
C LYS A 156 -14.84 -8.65 0.42
N ALA A 157 -14.70 -9.27 1.59
CA ALA A 157 -13.89 -10.48 1.73
C ALA A 157 -14.62 -11.70 1.16
N ASN A 158 -13.91 -12.49 0.34
CA ASN A 158 -14.37 -13.80 -0.10
C ASN A 158 -13.98 -14.86 0.94
N ARG A 159 -14.77 -14.95 2.01
CA ARG A 159 -14.46 -15.81 3.17
C ARG A 159 -14.26 -17.28 2.80
N GLY A 160 -15.02 -17.80 1.83
CA GLY A 160 -14.87 -19.17 1.37
C GLY A 160 -13.51 -19.41 0.72
N ARG A 161 -13.08 -18.49 -0.16
CA ARG A 161 -11.76 -18.56 -0.79
C ARG A 161 -10.62 -18.40 0.22
N VAL A 162 -10.75 -17.47 1.16
CA VAL A 162 -9.75 -17.27 2.21
C VAL A 162 -9.60 -18.52 3.07
N ALA A 163 -10.71 -19.17 3.46
CA ALA A 163 -10.68 -20.43 4.20
C ALA A 163 -10.00 -21.56 3.40
N GLU A 164 -10.35 -21.72 2.12
CA GLU A 164 -9.72 -22.70 1.22
C GLU A 164 -8.19 -22.50 1.14
N LEU A 165 -7.73 -21.26 0.95
CA LEU A 165 -6.30 -20.95 0.86
C LEU A 165 -5.58 -21.18 2.20
N MET A 166 -6.24 -20.86 3.31
CA MET A 166 -5.73 -21.07 4.65
C MET A 166 -5.56 -22.58 4.95
N GLU A 167 -6.57 -23.40 4.67
CA GLU A 167 -6.55 -24.86 4.91
C GLU A 167 -5.46 -25.57 4.08
N ARG A 168 -5.18 -25.05 2.88
CA ARG A 168 -4.12 -25.55 2.00
C ARG A 168 -2.72 -25.09 2.41
N SER A 169 -2.59 -24.15 3.33
CA SER A 169 -1.31 -23.57 3.73
C SER A 169 -0.53 -24.49 4.66
N LEU A 170 0.71 -24.79 4.29
CA LEU A 170 1.64 -25.55 5.14
C LEU A 170 2.21 -24.71 6.29
N MET A 171 2.02 -23.38 6.26
CA MET A 171 2.62 -22.49 7.26
C MET A 171 1.95 -22.61 8.63
N LEU A 172 0.71 -23.13 8.69
CA LEU A 172 0.01 -23.40 9.95
C LEU A 172 0.74 -24.43 10.82
N VAL A 173 1.65 -25.20 10.25
CA VAL A 173 2.49 -26.16 10.98
C VAL A 173 3.31 -25.50 12.08
N THR A 174 3.63 -24.20 11.95
CA THR A 174 4.38 -23.43 12.97
C THR A 174 3.61 -23.31 14.29
N ALA A 175 2.27 -23.38 14.25
CA ALA A 175 1.45 -23.44 15.45
C ALA A 175 1.66 -24.74 16.24
N LEU A 176 2.17 -25.80 15.61
CA LEU A 176 2.48 -27.07 16.26
C LEU A 176 3.86 -27.07 16.92
N THR A 177 4.79 -26.22 16.49
CA THR A 177 6.19 -26.19 16.98
C THR A 177 6.32 -26.19 18.51
N PRO A 178 5.54 -25.37 19.27
CA PRO A 178 5.61 -25.40 20.74
C PRO A 178 5.15 -26.71 21.39
N HIS A 179 4.37 -27.53 20.67
CA HIS A 179 3.75 -28.75 21.19
C HIS A 179 4.51 -30.03 20.81
N ILE A 180 5.07 -30.08 19.61
CA ILE A 180 5.72 -31.29 19.06
C ILE A 180 7.22 -31.09 18.75
N GLY A 181 7.73 -29.88 18.93
CA GLY A 181 9.10 -29.51 18.58
C GLY A 181 9.26 -29.19 17.09
N TYR A 182 10.34 -28.47 16.79
CA TYR A 182 10.65 -27.99 15.44
C TYR A 182 10.82 -29.13 14.43
N ASP A 183 11.59 -30.17 14.78
CA ASP A 183 11.92 -31.25 13.83
C ASP A 183 10.69 -32.02 13.37
N ARG A 184 9.76 -32.33 14.29
CA ARG A 184 8.52 -33.03 13.95
C ARG A 184 7.57 -32.15 13.15
N ALA A 185 7.45 -30.86 13.50
CA ALA A 185 6.67 -29.92 12.71
C ALA A 185 7.23 -29.80 11.28
N ALA A 186 8.54 -29.72 11.12
CA ALA A 186 9.20 -29.68 9.81
C ALA A 186 8.98 -30.96 9.01
N GLU A 187 9.02 -32.14 9.66
CA GLU A 187 8.74 -33.43 9.02
C GLU A 187 7.30 -33.51 8.48
N ILE A 188 6.31 -33.10 9.29
CA ILE A 188 4.89 -33.04 8.88
C ILE A 188 4.72 -32.13 7.66
N ALA A 189 5.32 -30.95 7.68
CA ALA A 189 5.23 -30.01 6.55
C ALA A 189 5.87 -30.57 5.26
N LYS A 190 7.03 -31.24 5.39
CA LYS A 190 7.70 -31.88 4.26
C LYS A 190 6.86 -33.01 3.66
N HIS A 191 6.25 -33.83 4.51
CA HIS A 191 5.36 -34.90 4.08
C HIS A 191 4.13 -34.35 3.36
N ALA A 192 3.48 -33.30 3.89
CA ALA A 192 2.32 -32.65 3.26
C ALA A 192 2.68 -32.08 1.89
N HIS A 193 3.85 -31.45 1.79
CA HIS A 193 4.31 -30.91 0.53
C HIS A 193 4.57 -32.00 -0.52
N HIS A 194 5.20 -33.11 -0.11
CA HIS A 194 5.51 -34.22 -1.01
C HIS A 194 4.24 -34.91 -1.54
N ASP A 195 3.26 -35.14 -0.68
CA ASP A 195 2.04 -35.88 -1.03
C ASP A 195 0.91 -35.00 -1.58
N GLY A 196 1.09 -33.68 -1.56
CA GLY A 196 0.06 -32.71 -1.95
C GLY A 196 -1.17 -32.70 -1.03
N SER A 197 -1.03 -33.22 0.20
CA SER A 197 -2.08 -33.32 1.21
C SER A 197 -2.12 -32.08 2.11
N THR A 198 -3.25 -31.87 2.80
CA THR A 198 -3.34 -30.81 3.81
C THR A 198 -2.68 -31.24 5.13
N LEU A 199 -2.33 -30.28 5.99
CA LEU A 199 -1.84 -30.60 7.34
C LEU A 199 -2.88 -31.37 8.16
N GLU A 200 -4.17 -31.10 7.97
CA GLU A 200 -5.25 -31.81 8.63
C GLU A 200 -5.34 -33.27 8.18
N ASP A 201 -5.17 -33.52 6.88
CA ASP A 201 -5.16 -34.89 6.34
C ASP A 201 -4.03 -35.71 6.95
N ILE A 202 -2.83 -35.14 7.06
CA ILE A 202 -1.69 -35.82 7.70
C ILE A 202 -1.97 -36.10 9.16
N GLN A 203 -2.51 -35.13 9.90
CA GLN A 203 -2.82 -35.32 11.31
C GLN A 203 -3.85 -36.45 11.49
N LYS A 204 -4.89 -36.50 10.65
CA LYS A 204 -5.89 -37.56 10.64
C LYS A 204 -5.28 -38.93 10.32
N MET A 205 -4.37 -39.00 9.33
CA MET A 205 -3.65 -40.23 8.98
C MET A 205 -2.73 -40.70 10.11
N ALA A 206 -2.02 -39.78 10.78
CA ALA A 206 -1.15 -40.10 11.91
C ALA A 206 -1.94 -40.63 13.11
N VAL A 207 -3.06 -40.00 13.48
CA VAL A 207 -3.94 -40.47 14.55
C VAL A 207 -4.55 -41.83 14.21
N LYS A 208 -4.90 -42.07 12.94
CA LYS A 208 -5.43 -43.36 12.49
C LYS A 208 -4.37 -44.47 12.59
N ARG A 209 -3.13 -44.22 12.18
CA ARG A 209 -2.00 -45.17 12.33
C ARG A 209 -1.74 -45.52 13.79
N VAL A 210 -1.71 -44.53 14.69
CA VAL A 210 -1.52 -44.80 16.13
C VAL A 210 -2.63 -45.68 16.70
N ARG A 211 -3.90 -45.43 16.32
CA ARG A 211 -5.04 -46.25 16.76
C ARG A 211 -5.04 -47.66 16.16
N GLU A 212 -4.50 -47.82 14.95
CA GLU A 212 -4.34 -49.14 14.30
C GLU A 212 -3.19 -49.93 14.94
N ASP A 213 -2.07 -49.27 15.26
CA ASP A 213 -0.93 -49.86 15.96
C ASP A 213 -1.29 -50.24 17.41
N GLU A 214 -2.09 -49.43 18.12
CA GLU A 214 -2.62 -49.79 19.44
C GLU A 214 -3.59 -50.99 19.37
N ARG A 215 -4.36 -51.14 18.30
CA ARG A 215 -5.28 -52.28 18.10
C ARG A 215 -4.56 -53.58 17.73
N THR A 216 -3.45 -53.52 17.01
CA THR A 216 -2.62 -54.70 16.71
C THR A 216 -1.82 -55.14 17.93
N ASN A 217 -1.38 -54.22 18.79
CA ASN A 217 -0.63 -54.55 20.02
C ASN A 217 -1.48 -55.16 21.15
N ILE A 218 -2.81 -54.96 21.13
CA ILE A 218 -3.75 -55.61 22.07
C ILE A 218 -4.08 -57.05 21.65
N ASN A 219 -3.72 -57.46 20.42
CA ASN A 219 -3.98 -58.80 19.87
C ASN A 219 -2.71 -59.65 19.67
N THR A 220 -1.57 -59.23 20.18
CA THR A 220 -0.39 -60.08 20.35
C THR A 220 -0.49 -60.82 21.70
N PRO A 221 -0.38 -62.16 21.74
CA PRO A 221 -0.57 -62.98 22.94
C PRO A 221 0.45 -62.69 24.05
#